data_AF-A0A136IZI0-F1
#
_entry.id   AF-A0A136IZI0-F1
#
_cell.length_a   1.000
_cell.length_b   1.000
_cell.length_c   1.000
_cell.angle_alpha   90.00
_cell.angle_beta   90.00
_cell.angle_gamma   90.00
#
_symmetry.space_group_name_H-M   'P 1'
#
loop_
_entity.id
_entity.type
_entity.pdbx_description
1 polymer ?
#
loop_
_entity_poly.entity_id
_entity_poly.type
_entity_poly.pdbx_seq_one_letter_code
_entity_poly.pdbx_strand_id
1 'polypeptide(L)'
;MDAMKKMCFGHWRARSAAELRANARLGYEAYYDRIREVVPEGRRLEYTLGSGWEPLCAFLGVDVPQGVEFPRLNGQEAHSEKQMEQAREIMGQAALVVLPWVAAAVVLGAGAL
;
A
#
# COMPACT_ATOMS: atom_id res chain seq x y z
N MET A 1 7.71 16.65 1.18
CA MET A 1 7.61 15.59 0.14
C MET A 1 8.93 14.88 -0.16
N ASP A 2 10.10 15.53 -0.02
CA ASP A 2 11.40 14.94 -0.40
C ASP A 2 11.80 13.72 0.45
N ALA A 3 11.58 13.76 1.77
CA ALA A 3 11.84 12.63 2.66
C ALA A 3 11.00 11.37 2.33
N MET A 4 9.73 11.56 1.96
CA MET A 4 8.84 10.46 1.61
C MET A 4 9.27 9.79 0.30
N LYS A 5 9.66 10.58 -0.71
CA LYS A 5 10.21 10.04 -1.96
C LYS A 5 11.50 9.27 -1.71
N LYS A 6 12.38 9.76 -0.84
CA LYS A 6 13.62 9.07 -0.47
C LYS A 6 13.36 7.74 0.24
N MET A 7 12.39 7.68 1.16
CA MET A 7 12.00 6.42 1.79
C MET A 7 11.40 5.44 0.79
N CYS A 8 10.42 5.88 -0.01
CA CYS A 8 9.76 5.01 -0.97
C CYS A 8 10.74 4.49 -2.01
N PHE A 9 11.53 5.37 -2.65
CA PHE A 9 12.39 4.96 -3.74
C PHE A 9 13.72 4.34 -3.29
N GLY A 10 14.25 4.72 -2.12
CA GLY A 10 15.53 4.21 -1.63
C GLY A 10 15.50 2.71 -1.33
N HIS A 11 14.45 2.21 -0.67
CA HIS A 11 14.29 0.79 -0.37
C HIS A 11 14.25 -0.06 -1.66
N TRP A 12 13.53 0.41 -2.68
CA TRP A 12 13.39 -0.26 -3.98
C TRP A 12 14.51 0.07 -4.96
N ARG A 13 15.58 0.79 -4.53
CA ARG A 13 16.69 1.26 -5.39
C ARG A 13 16.21 1.93 -6.68
N ALA A 14 15.14 2.69 -6.59
CA ALA A 14 14.48 3.34 -7.70
C ALA A 14 14.69 4.86 -7.65
N ARG A 15 14.39 5.54 -8.75
CA ARG A 15 14.28 7.01 -8.86
C ARG A 15 13.01 7.43 -9.59
N SER A 16 12.30 6.46 -10.15
CA SER A 16 11.04 6.66 -10.87
C SER A 16 10.03 5.56 -10.54
N ALA A 17 8.76 5.81 -10.86
CA ALA A 17 7.72 4.79 -10.74
C ALA A 17 7.92 3.59 -11.69
N ALA A 18 8.63 3.77 -12.82
CA ALA A 18 8.95 2.69 -13.74
C ALA A 18 10.02 1.77 -13.13
N GLU A 19 11.10 2.35 -12.63
CA GLU A 19 12.16 1.62 -11.93
C GLU A 19 11.64 0.91 -10.68
N LEU A 20 10.73 1.55 -9.93
CA LEU A 20 10.12 0.93 -8.76
C LEU A 20 9.36 -0.36 -9.12
N ARG A 21 8.61 -0.35 -10.23
CA ARG A 21 7.92 -1.57 -10.71
C ARG A 21 8.90 -2.64 -11.18
N ALA A 22 9.95 -2.24 -11.90
CA ALA A 22 10.99 -3.17 -12.37
C ALA A 22 11.75 -3.82 -11.20
N ASN A 23 12.01 -3.06 -10.14
CA ASN A 23 12.81 -3.52 -9.00
C ASN A 23 11.98 -4.21 -7.90
N ALA A 24 10.65 -4.10 -7.91
CA ALA A 24 9.78 -4.54 -6.83
C ALA A 24 10.01 -6.01 -6.44
N ARG A 25 10.11 -6.90 -7.44
CA ARG A 25 10.33 -8.33 -7.19
C ARG A 25 11.69 -8.59 -6.54
N LEU A 26 12.75 -8.00 -7.09
CA LEU A 26 14.12 -8.17 -6.57
C LEU A 26 14.24 -7.62 -5.13
N GLY A 27 13.62 -6.48 -4.85
CA GLY A 27 13.60 -5.91 -3.49
C GLY A 27 12.85 -6.80 -2.51
N TYR A 28 11.73 -7.39 -2.93
CA TYR A 28 10.95 -8.33 -2.12
C TYR A 28 11.77 -9.58 -1.77
N GLU A 29 12.38 -10.23 -2.76
CA GLU A 29 13.18 -11.44 -2.56
C GLU A 29 14.40 -11.15 -1.66
N ALA A 30 15.15 -10.07 -1.93
CA ALA A 30 16.30 -9.67 -1.13
C ALA A 30 15.95 -9.35 0.33
N TYR A 31 14.75 -8.80 0.58
CA TYR A 31 14.27 -8.56 1.94
C TYR A 31 14.01 -9.87 2.68
N TYR A 32 13.33 -10.83 2.06
CA TYR A 32 13.05 -12.14 2.69
C TYR A 32 14.34 -12.93 2.92
N ASP A 33 15.28 -12.92 1.99
CA ASP A 33 16.58 -13.56 2.16
C ASP A 33 17.35 -12.97 3.34
N ARG A 34 17.37 -11.64 3.46
CA ARG A 34 17.94 -10.98 4.64
C ARG A 34 17.27 -11.41 5.94
N ILE A 35 15.94 -11.57 5.96
CA ILE A 35 15.23 -12.07 7.16
C ILE A 35 15.66 -13.50 7.49
N ARG A 36 15.81 -14.39 6.51
CA ARG A 36 16.29 -15.77 6.71
C ARG A 36 17.72 -15.83 7.23
N GLU A 37 18.57 -14.91 6.81
CA GLU A 37 19.95 -14.77 7.29
C GLU A 37 20.00 -14.34 8.76
N VAL A 38 19.17 -13.38 9.17
CA VAL A 38 19.23 -12.78 10.52
C VAL A 38 18.32 -13.45 11.55
N VAL A 39 17.29 -14.18 11.11
CA VAL A 39 16.34 -14.88 11.99
C VAL A 39 16.49 -16.40 11.77
N PRO A 40 16.99 -17.18 12.75
CA PRO A 40 17.13 -18.63 12.63
C PRO A 40 15.79 -19.36 12.41
N GLU A 41 15.82 -20.56 11.84
CA GLU A 41 14.64 -21.35 11.47
C GLU A 41 13.67 -21.60 12.63
N GLY A 42 14.18 -21.94 13.81
CA GLY A 42 13.33 -22.16 14.99
C GLY A 42 12.64 -20.89 15.55
N ARG A 43 12.93 -19.72 14.99
CA ARG A 43 12.34 -18.42 15.39
C ARG A 43 11.61 -17.71 14.25
N ARG A 44 11.45 -18.34 13.09
CA ARG A 44 10.68 -17.81 11.96
C ARG A 44 9.70 -18.84 11.41
N LEU A 45 8.56 -18.37 10.92
CA LEU A 45 7.61 -19.15 10.15
C LEU A 45 7.51 -18.58 8.74
N GLU A 46 7.81 -19.39 7.72
CA GLU A 46 7.53 -19.06 6.32
C GLU A 46 6.04 -19.33 6.04
N TYR A 47 5.21 -18.32 6.33
CA TYR A 47 3.76 -18.43 6.20
C TYR A 47 3.28 -18.07 4.80
N THR A 48 2.52 -18.97 4.17
CA THR A 48 1.85 -18.71 2.89
C THR A 48 0.47 -18.11 3.13
N LEU A 49 0.15 -17.02 2.43
CA LEU A 49 -1.17 -16.38 2.54
C LEU A 49 -2.27 -17.37 2.18
N GLY A 50 -3.26 -17.50 3.08
CA GLY A 50 -4.36 -18.43 2.93
C GLY A 50 -4.16 -19.79 3.57
N SER A 51 -2.99 -20.08 4.16
CA SER A 51 -2.72 -21.34 4.86
C SER A 51 -3.50 -21.51 6.18
N GLY A 52 -4.20 -20.49 6.66
CA GLY A 52 -5.14 -20.60 7.77
C GLY A 52 -4.45 -20.68 9.15
N TRP A 53 -5.20 -21.14 10.15
CA TRP A 53 -4.75 -21.15 11.54
C TRP A 53 -3.68 -22.20 11.83
N GLU A 54 -3.78 -23.39 11.21
CA GLU A 54 -2.98 -24.56 11.58
C GLU A 54 -1.46 -24.31 11.62
N PRO A 55 -0.79 -23.83 10.55
CA PRO A 55 0.66 -23.63 10.59
C PRO A 55 1.09 -22.52 11.56
N LEU A 56 0.23 -21.52 11.78
CA LEU A 56 0.51 -20.41 12.68
C LEU A 56 0.40 -20.87 14.15
N CYS A 57 -0.70 -21.53 14.50
CA CYS A 57 -0.95 -22.05 15.84
C CYS A 57 0.11 -23.09 16.24
N ALA A 58 0.45 -24.01 15.31
CA ALA A 58 1.50 -25.00 15.54
C ALA A 58 2.87 -24.34 15.82
N PHE A 59 3.24 -23.31 15.07
CA PHE A 59 4.48 -22.58 15.29
C PHE A 59 4.49 -21.81 16.62
N LEU A 60 3.35 -21.25 17.02
CA LEU A 60 3.21 -20.50 18.27
C LEU A 60 3.01 -21.38 19.51
N GLY A 61 2.77 -22.68 19.34
CA GLY A 61 2.51 -23.61 20.44
C GLY A 61 1.18 -23.38 21.14
N VAL A 62 0.16 -22.93 20.40
CA VAL A 62 -1.19 -22.66 20.91
C VAL A 62 -2.24 -23.47 20.15
N ASP A 63 -3.40 -23.68 20.77
CA ASP A 63 -4.51 -24.39 20.12
C ASP A 63 -5.13 -23.57 18.97
N VAL A 64 -5.69 -24.29 17.99
CA VAL A 64 -6.47 -23.68 16.91
C VAL A 64 -7.83 -23.21 17.45
N PRO A 65 -8.22 -21.94 17.22
CA PRO A 65 -9.52 -21.42 17.65
C PRO A 65 -10.69 -22.23 17.06
N GLN A 66 -11.61 -22.65 17.92
CA GLN A 66 -12.80 -23.41 17.50
C GLN A 66 -13.90 -22.48 17.00
N GLY A 67 -14.49 -22.80 15.85
CA GLY A 67 -15.62 -22.04 15.28
C GLY A 67 -15.27 -20.63 14.78
N VAL A 68 -13.98 -20.28 14.69
CA VAL A 68 -13.52 -18.98 14.20
C VAL A 68 -12.78 -19.15 12.88
N GLU A 69 -13.36 -18.61 11.81
CA GLU A 69 -12.70 -18.61 10.49
C GLU A 69 -11.45 -17.74 10.48
N PHE A 70 -10.47 -18.08 9.63
CA PHE A 70 -9.27 -17.27 9.47
C PHE A 70 -9.62 -15.92 8.82
N PRO A 71 -9.21 -14.77 9.40
CA PRO A 71 -9.68 -13.47 8.96
C PRO A 71 -9.20 -13.09 7.56
N ARG A 72 -10.10 -12.50 6.75
CA ARG A 72 -9.81 -11.91 5.44
C ARG A 72 -10.44 -10.52 5.30
N LEU A 73 -9.84 -9.54 5.96
CA LEU A 73 -10.41 -8.18 6.05
C LEU A 73 -9.82 -7.21 5.00
N ASN A 74 -8.58 -7.43 4.57
CA ASN A 74 -7.85 -6.53 3.67
C ASN A 74 -7.81 -7.08 2.23
N GLY A 75 -8.99 -7.43 1.69
CA GLY A 75 -9.14 -7.89 0.32
C GLY A 75 -8.98 -6.76 -0.70
N GLN A 76 -8.80 -7.12 -1.98
CA GLN A 76 -8.69 -6.14 -3.07
C GLN A 76 -9.95 -5.27 -3.20
N GLU A 77 -11.13 -5.87 -3.08
CA GLU A 77 -12.42 -5.17 -3.20
C GLU A 77 -12.55 -4.07 -2.13
N ALA A 78 -12.40 -4.45 -0.85
CA ALA A 78 -12.41 -3.51 0.27
C ALA A 78 -11.38 -2.37 0.11
N HIS A 79 -10.21 -2.67 -0.47
CA HIS A 79 -9.21 -1.64 -0.75
C HIS A 79 -9.65 -0.69 -1.86
N SER A 80 -10.20 -1.22 -2.95
CA SER A 80 -10.66 -0.44 -4.10
C SER A 80 -11.82 0.48 -3.75
N GLU A 81 -12.77 0.01 -2.94
CA GLU A 81 -13.90 0.81 -2.45
C GLU A 81 -13.42 2.03 -1.67
N LYS A 82 -12.51 1.80 -0.71
CA LYS A 82 -11.94 2.88 0.10
C LYS A 82 -11.13 3.88 -0.73
N GLN A 83 -10.39 3.40 -1.74
CA GLN A 83 -9.68 4.30 -2.66
C GLN A 83 -10.65 5.17 -3.46
N MET A 84 -11.76 4.62 -3.93
CA MET A 84 -12.77 5.37 -4.69
C MET A 84 -13.47 6.41 -3.81
N GLU A 85 -13.78 6.06 -2.56
CA GLU A 85 -14.33 6.99 -1.58
C GLU A 85 -13.38 8.17 -1.34
N GLN A 86 -12.11 7.88 -1.05
CA GLN A 86 -11.07 8.91 -0.85
C GLN A 86 -10.88 9.78 -2.10
N ALA A 87 -10.87 9.19 -3.30
CA ALA A 87 -10.75 9.93 -4.54
C ALA A 87 -11.92 10.91 -4.76
N ARG A 88 -13.15 10.49 -4.43
CA ARG A 88 -14.35 11.35 -4.52
C ARG A 88 -14.26 12.53 -3.55
N GLU A 89 -13.84 12.28 -2.31
CA GLU A 89 -13.70 13.32 -1.30
C GLU A 89 -12.63 14.36 -1.71
N ILE A 90 -11.46 13.89 -2.13
CA ILE A 90 -10.38 14.76 -2.63
C ILE A 90 -10.86 15.58 -3.83
N MET A 91 -11.60 14.96 -4.76
CA MET A 91 -12.13 15.67 -5.94
C MET A 91 -13.13 16.77 -5.54
N GLY A 92 -14.03 16.49 -4.59
CA GLY A 92 -14.97 17.48 -4.07
C GLY A 92 -14.27 18.66 -3.39
N GLN A 93 -13.28 18.38 -2.54
CA GLN A 93 -12.47 19.42 -1.89
C GLN A 93 -11.66 20.25 -2.89
N ALA A 94 -11.05 19.59 -3.88
CA ALA A 94 -10.31 20.27 -4.94
C ALA A 94 -11.22 21.19 -5.76
N ALA A 95 -12.47 20.79 -6.03
CA ALA A 95 -13.41 21.62 -6.77
C ALA A 95 -13.69 22.95 -6.05
N LEU A 96 -13.86 22.96 -4.73
CA LEU A 96 -14.07 24.18 -3.94
C LEU A 96 -12.89 25.16 -4.05
N VAL A 97 -11.67 24.64 -4.21
CA VAL A 97 -10.47 25.46 -4.37
C VAL A 97 -10.28 25.90 -5.81
N VAL A 98 -10.46 25.00 -6.79
CA VAL A 98 -10.12 25.23 -8.20
C VAL A 98 -11.18 26.07 -8.92
N LEU A 99 -12.48 25.85 -8.65
CA LEU A 99 -13.57 26.52 -9.36
C LEU A 99 -13.49 28.06 -9.29
N PRO A 100 -13.21 28.69 -8.13
CA PRO A 100 -13.04 30.15 -8.07
C PRO A 100 -11.90 30.67 -8.96
N TRP A 101 -10.77 29.96 -9.02
CA TRP A 101 -9.63 30.35 -9.87
C TRP A 101 -9.96 30.22 -11.36
N VAL A 102 -10.65 29.15 -11.74
CA VAL A 102 -11.13 28.96 -13.11
C VAL A 102 -12.14 30.05 -13.49
N ALA A 103 -13.10 30.35 -12.62
CA ALA A 103 -14.08 31.40 -12.84
C ALA A 103 -13.41 32.78 -12.99
N ALA A 104 -12.46 33.10 -12.12
CA ALA A 104 -11.69 34.35 -12.21
C ALA A 104 -10.90 34.45 -13.51
N ALA A 105 -10.24 33.37 -13.95
CA ALA A 105 -9.50 33.34 -15.21
C ALA A 105 -10.42 33.55 -16.43
N VAL A 106 -11.62 32.96 -16.42
CA VAL A 106 -12.64 33.14 -17.47
C VAL A 106 -13.13 34.59 -17.51
N VAL A 107 -13.45 35.20 -16.36
CA VAL A 107 -13.90 36.59 -16.28
C VAL A 107 -12.82 37.56 -16.78
N LEU A 108 -11.56 37.37 -16.35
CA LEU A 108 -10.44 38.20 -16.80
C LEU A 108 -10.18 38.04 -18.31
N GLY A 109 -10.30 36.83 -18.85
CA GLY A 109 -10.16 36.57 -20.29
C GLY A 109 -11.29 37.18 -21.11
N ALA A 110 -12.52 37.16 -20.60
CA ALA A 110 -13.68 37.76 -21.26
C ALA A 110 -13.68 39.30 -21.19
N GLY A 111 -13.08 39.89 -20.16
CA GLY A 111 -12.95 41.35 -20.03
C GLY A 111 -11.81 41.98 -20.82
N ALA A 112 -10.93 41.16 -21.43
CA ALA A 112 -9.82 41.61 -22.28
C ALA A 112 -10.13 41.51 -23.79
N LEU A 113 -11.39 41.23 -24.15
CA LEU A 113 -11.91 41.07 -25.52
C LEU A 113 -12.85 42.21 -25.91
#